data_AF-A0A9Q9IJR6-F1
#
_entry.id   AF-A0A9Q9IJR6-F1
#
_cell.length_a   1.000
_cell.length_b   1.000
_cell.length_c   1.000
_cell.angle_alpha   90.00
_cell.angle_beta   90.00
_cell.angle_gamma   90.00
#
_symmetry.space_group_name_H-M   'P 1'
#
loop_
_entity.id
_entity.type
_entity.pdbx_description
1 polymer ?
#
loop_
_entity_poly.entity_id
_entity_poly.type
_entity_poly.pdbx_seq_one_letter_code
_entity_poly.pdbx_strand_id
1 'polypeptide(L)'
;MSLVHSWRGSRLATFAGTGTAAAALLSAATLVGMPMAAHAAPAATSITIASPVGGKVAADTAKQVVIINVVGLTGATLDEASVASVDLGADADCQGLDFYIVTGTTSIAVKTPDPGGCAPTSGVASETIAINFTNGVGTLTKTLSGLIFVTPPALDSTTPVITDLSSELPSVDQIQQFAASGGQVIRVKADSGFAFTGQAGQLTATLGGKPLTEIKVYKKTDGTLLTTAPSNTENGNWFTGKTAAGMSGANLAITHNGVTKTFAAADIGTSVVAVPAVTTMNPTSGKINAATTVTLTGTFTGATGVTFCGVAGTNFVLNAAATSITVKTPTTGLADDAAGLGTGVFSGVCPVKVQGPNGTVNVHTPLTAFSFLAE
;
A
#
# COMPACT_ATOMS: atom_id res chain seq x y z
N MET A 1 -45.53 42.28 -11.48
CA MET A 1 -44.63 43.06 -12.36
C MET A 1 -43.22 42.64 -12.02
N SER A 2 -42.67 41.69 -12.77
CA SER A 2 -41.76 41.93 -13.91
C SER A 2 -40.39 42.43 -13.42
N LEU A 3 -39.23 41.89 -13.83
CA LEU A 3 -38.92 41.21 -15.08
C LEU A 3 -37.59 40.42 -14.93
N VAL A 4 -37.51 39.35 -15.69
CA VAL A 4 -36.35 38.55 -16.11
C VAL A 4 -35.35 39.39 -16.93
N HIS A 5 -34.06 38.99 -16.96
CA HIS A 5 -33.15 38.79 -18.12
C HIS A 5 -31.66 38.83 -17.65
N SER A 6 -30.90 37.72 -17.63
CA SER A 6 -30.15 37.10 -18.76
C SER A 6 -29.21 38.07 -19.51
N TRP A 7 -27.88 37.87 -19.39
CA TRP A 7 -27.00 37.75 -20.58
C TRP A 7 -25.61 37.15 -20.28
N ARG A 8 -25.10 36.41 -21.27
CA ARG A 8 -23.80 35.72 -21.36
C ARG A 8 -22.65 36.69 -21.71
N GLY A 9 -21.38 36.29 -21.50
CA GLY A 9 -20.27 36.96 -22.18
C GLY A 9 -18.86 36.56 -21.73
N SER A 10 -18.23 35.73 -22.55
CA SER A 10 -16.87 35.19 -22.51
C SER A 10 -15.73 36.21 -22.31
N ARG A 11 -14.59 35.79 -21.73
CA ARG A 11 -13.30 36.47 -21.92
C ARG A 11 -12.21 35.49 -22.34
N LEU A 12 -11.86 35.65 -23.62
CA LEU A 12 -10.64 35.21 -24.30
C LEU A 12 -9.44 35.92 -23.65
N ALA A 13 -8.40 35.19 -23.26
CA ALA A 13 -7.13 35.77 -22.83
C ALA A 13 -6.09 35.59 -23.95
N THR A 14 -5.77 36.70 -24.59
CA THR A 14 -4.68 36.88 -25.56
C THR A 14 -3.34 36.84 -24.83
N PHE A 15 -2.38 36.03 -25.31
CA PHE A 15 -0.97 36.23 -25.01
C PHE A 15 -0.20 36.35 -26.33
N ALA A 16 0.42 37.51 -26.53
CA ALA A 16 1.29 37.81 -27.65
C ALA A 16 2.74 37.46 -27.26
N GLY A 17 3.46 36.79 -28.16
CA GLY A 17 4.89 36.50 -28.04
C GLY A 17 5.44 36.04 -29.39
N THR A 18 6.48 36.72 -29.85
CA THR A 18 6.92 36.90 -31.24
C THR A 18 7.93 35.87 -31.77
N GLY A 19 7.88 35.60 -33.09
CA GLY A 19 8.96 35.06 -33.94
C GLY A 19 8.97 33.52 -34.03
N THR A 20 9.06 32.85 -35.17
CA THR A 20 9.51 33.17 -36.53
C THR A 20 8.76 32.28 -37.55
N ALA A 21 8.44 32.84 -38.72
CA ALA A 21 7.74 32.15 -39.79
C ALA A 21 8.68 31.29 -40.67
N ALA A 22 8.26 30.07 -40.97
CA ALA A 22 8.63 29.37 -42.20
C ALA A 22 7.33 28.80 -42.79
N ALA A 23 6.86 29.44 -43.86
CA ALA A 23 5.69 29.03 -44.61
C ALA A 23 6.01 27.78 -45.44
N ALA A 24 5.22 26.72 -45.25
CA ALA A 24 5.14 25.61 -46.19
C ALA A 24 3.69 25.48 -46.67
N LEU A 25 3.55 25.47 -47.99
CA LEU A 25 2.29 25.49 -48.73
C LEU A 25 1.36 24.34 -48.31
N LEU A 26 0.12 24.68 -47.94
CA LEU A 26 -0.94 23.71 -47.69
C LEU A 26 -1.62 23.36 -49.03
N SER A 27 -1.18 22.26 -49.64
CA SER A 27 -1.88 21.64 -50.77
C SER A 27 -3.13 20.93 -50.24
N ALA A 28 -4.31 21.34 -50.71
CA ALA A 28 -5.56 20.65 -50.45
C ALA A 28 -5.55 19.26 -51.10
N ALA A 29 -5.31 18.22 -50.29
CA ALA A 29 -5.57 16.84 -50.68
C ALA A 29 -7.01 16.50 -50.28
N THR A 30 -7.88 16.40 -51.28
CA THR A 30 -9.21 15.83 -51.18
C THR A 30 -9.07 14.37 -50.73
N LEU A 31 -9.22 14.09 -49.44
CA LEU A 31 -9.31 12.71 -48.97
C LEU A 31 -10.71 12.20 -49.31
N VAL A 32 -10.77 11.46 -50.41
CA VAL A 32 -11.91 10.61 -50.81
C VAL A 32 -12.31 9.76 -49.61
N GLY A 33 -13.59 9.87 -49.22
CA GLY A 33 -14.17 9.10 -48.15
C GLY A 33 -13.97 7.61 -48.38
N MET A 34 -13.05 7.01 -47.62
CA MET A 34 -13.17 5.61 -47.30
C MET A 34 -14.42 5.48 -46.42
N PRO A 35 -15.35 4.56 -46.72
CA PRO A 35 -16.43 4.29 -45.78
C PRO A 35 -15.75 3.81 -44.50
N MET A 36 -15.75 4.63 -43.46
CA MET A 36 -15.64 4.10 -42.10
C MET A 36 -16.77 3.10 -42.02
N ALA A 37 -16.43 1.81 -41.93
CA ALA A 37 -17.39 0.81 -41.54
C ALA A 37 -18.03 1.35 -40.27
N ALA A 38 -19.29 1.77 -40.37
CA ALA A 38 -20.10 2.07 -39.21
C ALA A 38 -20.05 0.79 -38.38
N HIS A 39 -19.24 0.81 -37.32
CA HIS A 39 -19.27 -0.24 -36.32
C HIS A 39 -20.71 -0.27 -35.85
N ALA A 40 -21.39 -1.38 -36.14
CA ALA A 40 -22.79 -1.55 -35.82
C ALA A 40 -23.00 -1.23 -34.33
N ALA A 41 -24.05 -0.47 -34.05
CA ALA A 41 -24.37 -0.01 -32.72
C ALA A 41 -24.52 -1.23 -31.76
N PRO A 42 -23.89 -1.21 -30.57
CA PRO A 42 -24.05 -2.25 -29.58
C PRO A 42 -25.51 -2.31 -29.11
N ALA A 43 -26.17 -3.44 -29.32
CA ALA A 43 -27.46 -3.74 -28.72
C ALA A 43 -27.28 -4.97 -27.81
N ALA A 44 -27.21 -4.75 -26.50
CA ALA A 44 -27.24 -5.84 -25.53
C ALA A 44 -28.69 -6.32 -25.40
N THR A 45 -28.99 -7.53 -25.90
CA THR A 45 -30.35 -8.09 -25.86
C THR A 45 -30.66 -8.83 -24.56
N SER A 46 -29.64 -9.26 -23.82
CA SER A 46 -29.79 -9.76 -22.45
C SER A 46 -28.42 -9.79 -21.79
N ILE A 47 -28.32 -9.29 -20.56
CA ILE A 47 -27.12 -9.41 -19.75
C ILE A 47 -27.43 -10.31 -18.55
N THR A 48 -26.64 -11.35 -18.33
CA THR A 48 -26.81 -12.30 -17.20
C THR A 48 -25.65 -12.20 -16.22
N ILE A 49 -25.89 -12.42 -14.93
CA ILE A 49 -24.86 -12.32 -13.90
C ILE A 49 -24.37 -13.72 -13.48
N ALA A 50 -23.06 -13.95 -13.52
CA ALA A 50 -22.43 -15.15 -12.95
C ALA A 50 -21.74 -14.81 -11.62
N SER A 51 -22.13 -15.50 -10.56
CA SER A 51 -21.62 -15.31 -9.19
C SER A 51 -20.39 -16.19 -8.92
N PRO A 52 -19.29 -15.66 -8.35
CA PRO A 52 -18.36 -16.45 -7.56
C PRO A 52 -18.99 -16.77 -6.20
N VAL A 53 -18.93 -18.03 -5.81
CA VAL A 53 -19.43 -18.51 -4.52
C VAL A 53 -18.68 -17.79 -3.38
N GLY A 54 -19.36 -16.91 -2.60
CA GLY A 54 -18.88 -16.55 -1.26
C GLY A 54 -18.94 -15.10 -0.76
N GLY A 55 -19.47 -14.12 -1.48
CA GLY A 55 -19.60 -12.73 -0.97
C GLY A 55 -20.95 -12.45 -0.32
N LYS A 56 -21.00 -12.14 0.98
CA LYS A 56 -22.23 -11.70 1.67
C LYS A 56 -22.53 -10.23 1.35
N VAL A 57 -23.80 -9.92 1.07
CA VAL A 57 -24.35 -8.56 1.05
C VAL A 57 -24.43 -8.05 2.49
N ALA A 58 -23.51 -7.19 2.90
CA ALA A 58 -23.68 -6.37 4.10
C ALA A 58 -24.50 -5.12 3.73
N ALA A 59 -25.34 -4.64 4.66
CA ALA A 59 -26.13 -3.42 4.46
C ALA A 59 -25.22 -2.23 4.08
N ASP A 60 -25.61 -1.49 3.04
CA ASP A 60 -24.82 -0.42 2.43
C ASP A 60 -24.88 0.86 3.26
N THR A 61 -23.92 1.01 4.17
CA THR A 61 -23.73 2.23 4.97
C THR A 61 -22.41 2.96 4.63
N ALA A 62 -21.71 2.63 3.53
CA ALA A 62 -20.40 3.20 3.18
C ALA A 62 -20.09 3.10 1.66
N LYS A 63 -19.12 3.89 1.15
CA LYS A 63 -18.62 3.76 -0.24
C LYS A 63 -18.13 2.33 -0.51
N GLN A 64 -18.76 1.64 -1.46
CA GLN A 64 -18.45 0.28 -1.87
C GLN A 64 -18.00 0.22 -3.33
N VAL A 65 -17.38 -0.89 -3.72
CA VAL A 65 -17.13 -1.23 -5.11
C VAL A 65 -18.07 -2.37 -5.49
N VAL A 66 -18.88 -2.16 -6.52
CA VAL A 66 -19.75 -3.18 -7.10
C VAL A 66 -19.07 -3.75 -8.34
N ILE A 67 -18.91 -5.07 -8.37
CA ILE A 67 -18.40 -5.75 -9.56
C ILE A 67 -19.59 -6.31 -10.34
N ILE A 68 -19.68 -5.90 -11.60
CA ILE A 68 -20.72 -6.32 -12.54
C ILE A 68 -20.08 -7.20 -13.61
N ASN A 69 -20.52 -8.46 -13.67
CA ASN A 69 -20.17 -9.38 -14.74
C ASN A 69 -21.22 -9.29 -15.85
N VAL A 70 -20.78 -8.94 -17.04
CA VAL A 70 -21.60 -8.71 -18.23
C VAL A 70 -21.46 -9.93 -19.15
N VAL A 71 -22.55 -10.69 -19.28
CA VAL A 71 -22.58 -11.91 -20.11
C VAL A 71 -23.61 -11.73 -21.22
N GLY A 72 -23.31 -12.15 -22.45
CA GLY A 72 -24.26 -12.05 -23.58
C GLY A 72 -24.17 -10.78 -24.41
N LEU A 73 -23.03 -10.06 -24.37
CA LEU A 73 -22.75 -8.96 -25.30
C LEU A 73 -22.68 -9.48 -26.74
N THR A 74 -23.61 -9.05 -27.57
CA THR A 74 -23.62 -9.35 -29.01
C THR A 74 -23.18 -8.13 -29.80
N GLY A 75 -22.10 -8.26 -30.58
CA GLY A 75 -21.68 -7.24 -31.55
C GLY A 75 -20.75 -6.14 -31.04
N ALA A 76 -20.29 -6.17 -29.79
CA ALA A 76 -19.29 -5.25 -29.26
C ALA A 76 -18.49 -5.82 -28.08
N THR A 77 -17.33 -5.21 -27.80
CA THR A 77 -16.50 -5.46 -26.62
C THR A 77 -16.84 -4.45 -25.52
N LEU A 78 -16.88 -4.91 -24.27
CA LEU A 78 -16.96 -4.01 -23.12
C LEU A 78 -15.63 -3.25 -23.01
N ASP A 79 -15.65 -1.95 -23.28
CA ASP A 79 -14.49 -1.07 -23.14
C ASP A 79 -14.91 0.27 -22.52
N GLU A 80 -13.93 1.03 -22.02
CA GLU A 80 -14.19 2.27 -21.29
C GLU A 80 -14.74 3.39 -22.18
N ALA A 81 -14.54 3.30 -23.51
CA ALA A 81 -15.05 4.28 -24.46
C ALA A 81 -16.54 4.07 -24.81
N SER A 82 -17.04 2.84 -24.65
CA SER A 82 -18.41 2.47 -24.99
C SER A 82 -19.40 2.70 -23.85
N VAL A 83 -18.96 2.81 -22.60
CA VAL A 83 -19.83 3.04 -21.43
C VAL A 83 -19.95 4.55 -21.16
N ALA A 84 -21.18 5.04 -21.00
CA ALA A 84 -21.47 6.43 -20.66
C ALA A 84 -21.73 6.58 -19.14
N SER A 85 -22.49 5.66 -18.54
CA SER A 85 -22.74 5.62 -17.10
C SER A 85 -23.27 4.26 -16.66
N VAL A 86 -23.32 4.04 -15.34
CA VAL A 86 -23.94 2.86 -14.73
C VAL A 86 -24.99 3.26 -13.69
N ASP A 87 -26.12 2.56 -13.70
CA ASP A 87 -27.22 2.73 -12.76
C ASP A 87 -27.35 1.46 -11.91
N LEU A 88 -27.16 1.55 -10.60
CA LEU A 88 -27.10 0.41 -9.67
C LEU A 88 -28.42 0.11 -8.92
N GLY A 89 -29.45 0.91 -9.14
CA GLY A 89 -30.78 0.72 -8.56
C GLY A 89 -31.65 1.96 -8.73
N ALA A 90 -32.89 1.92 -8.24
CA ALA A 90 -33.86 3.02 -8.41
C ALA A 90 -33.56 4.27 -7.57
N ASP A 91 -32.65 4.18 -6.60
CA ASP A 91 -32.22 5.33 -5.80
C ASP A 91 -31.54 6.38 -6.69
N ALA A 92 -31.89 7.66 -6.50
CA ALA A 92 -31.35 8.75 -7.29
C ALA A 92 -29.84 8.90 -7.15
N ASP A 93 -29.28 8.55 -5.98
CA ASP A 93 -27.84 8.59 -5.76
C ASP A 93 -27.13 7.49 -6.56
N CYS A 94 -27.81 6.39 -6.87
CA CYS A 94 -27.28 5.23 -7.57
C CYS A 94 -27.48 5.25 -9.08
N GLN A 95 -27.88 6.40 -9.63
CA GLN A 95 -28.15 6.62 -11.06
C GLN A 95 -27.10 7.54 -11.65
N GLY A 96 -26.74 7.32 -12.91
CA GLY A 96 -25.81 8.15 -13.67
C GLY A 96 -24.36 8.06 -13.19
N LEU A 97 -23.93 6.93 -12.62
CA LEU A 97 -22.57 6.81 -12.07
C LEU A 97 -21.54 6.82 -13.21
N ASP A 98 -20.69 7.83 -13.20
CA ASP A 98 -19.60 8.03 -14.16
C ASP A 98 -18.24 7.54 -13.62
N PHE A 99 -18.16 7.27 -12.32
CA PHE A 99 -16.99 6.67 -11.68
C PHE A 99 -17.06 5.13 -11.75
N TYR A 100 -16.59 4.59 -12.87
CA TYR A 100 -16.44 3.15 -13.08
C TYR A 100 -15.11 2.83 -13.78
N ILE A 101 -14.71 1.56 -13.75
CA ILE A 101 -13.55 1.04 -14.49
C ILE A 101 -13.97 -0.25 -15.18
N VAL A 102 -13.68 -0.36 -16.48
CA VAL A 102 -13.81 -1.64 -17.19
C VAL A 102 -12.62 -2.51 -16.84
N THR A 103 -12.82 -3.52 -16.01
CA THR A 103 -11.76 -4.38 -15.47
C THR A 103 -11.45 -5.58 -16.36
N GLY A 104 -12.29 -5.82 -17.37
CA GLY A 104 -12.06 -6.83 -18.40
C GLY A 104 -13.12 -6.77 -19.49
N THR A 105 -13.02 -7.63 -20.49
CA THR A 105 -13.94 -7.68 -21.65
C THR A 105 -15.39 -8.01 -21.28
N THR A 106 -15.65 -8.43 -20.04
CA THR A 106 -16.95 -8.80 -19.50
C THR A 106 -17.16 -8.31 -18.06
N SER A 107 -16.33 -7.39 -17.56
CA SER A 107 -16.44 -6.93 -16.16
C SER A 107 -16.27 -5.43 -16.03
N ILE A 108 -17.15 -4.82 -15.24
CA ILE A 108 -17.07 -3.42 -14.82
C ILE A 108 -17.04 -3.36 -13.29
N ALA A 109 -16.17 -2.53 -12.74
CA ALA A 109 -16.17 -2.14 -11.34
C ALA A 109 -16.76 -0.73 -11.21
N VAL A 110 -17.78 -0.56 -10.39
CA VAL A 110 -18.48 0.71 -10.17
C VAL A 110 -18.35 1.10 -8.70
N LYS A 111 -18.14 2.38 -8.39
CA LYS A 111 -18.12 2.84 -6.99
C LYS A 111 -19.48 3.39 -6.58
N THR A 112 -19.96 3.01 -5.40
CA THR A 112 -21.19 3.58 -4.86
C THR A 112 -20.95 4.98 -4.28
N PRO A 113 -21.96 5.88 -4.33
CA PRO A 113 -21.93 7.16 -3.63
C PRO A 113 -21.96 7.01 -2.11
N ASP A 114 -21.74 8.12 -1.41
CA ASP A 114 -21.76 8.23 0.05
C ASP A 114 -22.91 9.17 0.45
N PRO A 115 -23.82 8.76 1.35
CA PRO A 115 -23.75 7.58 2.23
C PRO A 115 -24.65 6.43 1.77
N GLY A 116 -24.21 5.63 0.78
CA GLY A 116 -24.87 4.37 0.42
C GLY A 116 -26.27 4.53 -0.19
N GLY A 117 -26.92 3.39 -0.46
CA GLY A 117 -28.27 3.31 -1.04
C GLY A 117 -28.38 2.38 -2.25
N CYS A 118 -27.26 1.82 -2.72
CA CYS A 118 -27.23 1.02 -3.94
C CYS A 118 -27.42 -0.47 -3.68
N ALA A 119 -27.52 -0.91 -2.42
CA ALA A 119 -27.91 -2.27 -2.07
C ALA A 119 -29.31 -2.61 -2.62
N PRO A 120 -29.59 -3.88 -2.97
CA PRO A 120 -30.95 -4.28 -3.34
C PRO A 120 -31.92 -3.98 -2.19
N THR A 121 -33.08 -3.41 -2.51
CA THR A 121 -34.15 -3.18 -1.53
C THR A 121 -34.50 -4.50 -0.85
N SER A 122 -34.65 -4.49 0.47
CA SER A 122 -35.05 -5.71 1.18
C SER A 122 -36.46 -6.13 0.78
N GLY A 123 -36.66 -7.41 0.46
CA GLY A 123 -37.97 -7.97 0.10
C GLY A 123 -38.35 -7.86 -1.39
N VAL A 124 -37.51 -7.28 -2.25
CA VAL A 124 -37.68 -7.42 -3.72
C VAL A 124 -36.80 -8.56 -4.24
N ALA A 125 -37.38 -9.44 -5.05
CA ALA A 125 -36.67 -10.59 -5.63
C ALA A 125 -35.62 -10.15 -6.67
N SER A 126 -35.84 -8.99 -7.29
CA SER A 126 -34.92 -8.39 -8.25
C SER A 126 -35.21 -6.90 -8.45
N GLU A 127 -34.17 -6.15 -8.77
CA GLU A 127 -34.24 -4.77 -9.29
C GLU A 127 -33.58 -4.71 -10.67
N THR A 128 -33.79 -3.66 -11.43
CA THR A 128 -33.07 -3.45 -12.70
C THR A 128 -31.87 -2.54 -12.44
N ILE A 129 -30.72 -2.91 -12.99
CA ILE A 129 -29.54 -2.07 -13.13
C ILE A 129 -29.30 -1.82 -14.62
N ALA A 130 -28.76 -0.68 -14.98
CA ALA A 130 -28.52 -0.33 -16.38
C ALA A 130 -27.06 0.01 -16.59
N ILE A 131 -26.49 -0.47 -17.70
CA ILE A 131 -25.25 0.05 -18.25
C ILE A 131 -25.66 0.91 -19.43
N ASN A 132 -25.53 2.21 -19.29
CA ASN A 132 -25.80 3.15 -20.36
C ASN A 132 -24.57 3.19 -21.24
N PHE A 133 -24.65 2.64 -22.44
CA PHE A 133 -23.60 2.76 -23.44
C PHE A 133 -23.81 4.07 -24.22
N THR A 134 -22.73 4.62 -24.78
CA THR A 134 -22.76 5.85 -25.59
C THR A 134 -23.72 5.75 -26.79
N ASN A 135 -24.02 4.52 -27.22
CA ASN A 135 -24.83 4.22 -28.40
C ASN A 135 -26.17 3.51 -28.09
N GLY A 136 -26.56 3.37 -26.81
CA GLY A 136 -27.78 2.67 -26.40
C GLY A 136 -27.73 2.19 -24.96
N VAL A 137 -28.82 1.62 -24.44
CA VAL A 137 -28.88 1.15 -23.05
C VAL A 137 -28.90 -0.38 -23.01
N GLY A 138 -27.99 -0.97 -22.23
CA GLY A 138 -28.05 -2.39 -21.88
C GLY A 138 -28.67 -2.53 -20.49
N THR A 139 -29.75 -3.31 -20.40
CA THR A 139 -30.40 -3.58 -19.10
C THR A 139 -29.95 -4.90 -18.53
N LEU A 140 -29.75 -4.89 -17.22
CA LEU A 140 -29.32 -5.99 -16.38
C LEU A 140 -30.37 -6.13 -15.27
N THR A 141 -30.79 -7.33 -14.93
CA THR A 141 -31.64 -7.52 -13.76
C THR A 141 -30.76 -7.90 -12.56
N LYS A 142 -30.62 -7.00 -11.60
CA LYS A 142 -30.03 -7.26 -10.28
C LYS A 142 -30.91 -8.25 -9.54
N THR A 143 -30.53 -9.52 -9.65
CA THR A 143 -31.00 -10.56 -8.74
C THR A 143 -30.14 -10.53 -7.48
N LEU A 144 -30.70 -10.84 -6.31
CA LEU A 144 -30.01 -10.81 -5.01
C LEU A 144 -28.68 -11.61 -4.98
N SER A 145 -28.49 -12.56 -5.90
CA SER A 145 -27.31 -13.43 -6.00
C SER A 145 -26.26 -12.98 -7.03
N GLY A 146 -26.56 -11.95 -7.84
CA GLY A 146 -25.71 -11.55 -8.98
C GLY A 146 -24.66 -10.50 -8.64
N LEU A 147 -25.00 -9.49 -7.84
CA LEU A 147 -24.06 -8.40 -7.54
C LEU A 147 -23.19 -8.70 -6.33
N ILE A 148 -21.91 -8.39 -6.45
CA ILE A 148 -20.95 -8.45 -5.34
C ILE A 148 -20.62 -7.03 -4.93
N PHE A 149 -21.04 -6.70 -3.71
CA PHE A 149 -20.63 -5.48 -3.03
C PHE A 149 -19.34 -5.77 -2.25
N VAL A 150 -18.26 -5.12 -2.63
CA VAL A 150 -16.98 -5.23 -1.96
C VAL A 150 -16.71 -3.91 -1.23
N THR A 151 -16.71 -3.97 0.10
CA THR A 151 -16.29 -2.83 0.91
C THR A 151 -14.77 -2.66 0.76
N PRO A 152 -14.28 -1.49 0.30
CA PRO A 152 -12.85 -1.19 0.29
C PRO A 152 -12.28 -1.33 1.71
N PRO A 153 -10.99 -1.65 1.84
CA PRO A 153 -10.33 -1.67 3.14
C PRO A 153 -10.61 -0.38 3.94
N ALA A 154 -10.93 -0.55 5.22
CA ALA A 154 -11.08 0.55 6.16
C ALA A 154 -10.30 0.22 7.43
N LEU A 155 -9.65 1.24 7.98
CA LEU A 155 -8.75 1.10 9.13
C LEU A 155 -9.28 1.90 10.30
N ASP A 156 -8.91 1.47 11.51
CA ASP A 156 -9.17 2.20 12.75
C ASP A 156 -8.70 3.66 12.67
N SER A 157 -9.44 4.58 13.27
CA SER A 157 -9.20 6.02 13.15
C SER A 157 -8.14 6.59 14.11
N THR A 158 -7.67 5.80 15.08
CA THR A 158 -6.77 6.30 16.13
C THR A 158 -5.34 5.80 15.98
N THR A 159 -5.15 4.47 15.85
CA THR A 159 -3.84 3.80 15.82
C THR A 159 -3.90 2.54 14.96
N PRO A 160 -4.15 2.70 13.64
CA PRO A 160 -4.49 1.58 12.78
C PRO A 160 -3.34 0.61 12.53
N VAL A 161 -2.09 1.06 12.61
CA VAL A 161 -0.92 0.25 12.26
C VAL A 161 0.14 0.39 13.34
N ILE A 162 0.50 -0.72 13.98
CA ILE A 162 1.42 -0.76 15.12
C ILE A 162 2.34 -1.97 15.04
N THR A 163 3.40 -2.02 15.83
CA THR A 163 4.10 -3.29 16.07
C THR A 163 3.18 -4.23 16.85
N ASP A 164 3.19 -5.52 16.50
CA ASP A 164 2.30 -6.49 17.17
C ASP A 164 2.63 -6.62 18.67
N LEU A 165 3.92 -6.53 19.02
CA LEU A 165 4.40 -6.54 20.40
C LEU A 165 3.91 -5.35 21.25
N SER A 166 3.61 -4.20 20.64
CA SER A 166 3.09 -3.04 21.36
C SER A 166 1.57 -3.06 21.54
N SER A 167 0.88 -4.12 21.09
CA SER A 167 -0.59 -4.13 21.03
C SER A 167 -1.31 -4.11 22.37
N GLU A 168 -0.64 -4.56 23.45
CA GLU A 168 -1.18 -4.54 24.81
C GLU A 168 -0.92 -3.20 25.53
N LEU A 169 -0.13 -2.31 24.94
CA LEU A 169 0.17 -1.00 25.50
C LEU A 169 -1.00 -0.02 25.29
N PRO A 170 -1.15 0.99 26.16
CA PRO A 170 -2.03 2.13 25.91
C PRO A 170 -1.75 2.77 24.55
N SER A 171 -2.78 3.30 23.88
CA SER A 171 -2.68 3.79 22.50
C SER A 171 -1.57 4.82 22.27
N VAL A 172 -1.26 5.63 23.28
CA VAL A 172 -0.19 6.64 23.25
C VAL A 172 1.22 6.04 23.26
N ASP A 173 1.38 4.83 23.76
CA ASP A 173 2.65 4.11 23.89
C ASP A 173 2.83 3.04 22.80
N GLN A 174 1.85 2.90 21.89
CA GLN A 174 1.93 1.96 20.79
C GLN A 174 2.95 2.42 19.74
N ILE A 175 3.78 1.49 19.27
CA ILE A 175 4.90 1.80 18.39
C ILE A 175 4.43 1.78 16.93
N GLN A 176 4.57 2.91 16.24
CA GLN A 176 4.23 3.09 14.81
C GLN A 176 5.47 3.40 13.96
N GLN A 177 6.66 3.21 14.52
CA GLN A 177 7.93 3.44 13.86
C GLN A 177 8.57 2.11 13.47
N PHE A 178 8.83 1.93 12.18
CA PHE A 178 9.29 0.66 11.63
C PHE A 178 10.66 0.76 10.97
N ALA A 179 11.50 -0.23 11.21
CA ALA A 179 12.80 -0.36 10.55
C ALA A 179 12.69 -0.71 9.04
N ALA A 180 13.39 0.04 8.18
CA ALA A 180 13.47 -0.23 6.73
C ALA A 180 14.15 -1.56 6.39
N SER A 181 14.88 -2.18 7.33
CA SER A 181 15.45 -3.51 7.20
C SER A 181 14.41 -4.63 7.18
N GLY A 182 13.16 -4.35 7.54
CA GLY A 182 12.10 -5.35 7.64
C GLY A 182 12.27 -6.31 8.81
N GLY A 183 11.53 -7.42 8.78
CA GLY A 183 11.56 -8.49 9.79
C GLY A 183 10.60 -8.27 10.97
N GLN A 184 10.01 -7.09 11.10
CA GLN A 184 9.06 -6.78 12.17
C GLN A 184 7.69 -7.34 11.84
N VAL A 185 7.03 -7.94 12.84
CA VAL A 185 5.60 -8.28 12.76
C VAL A 185 4.81 -7.04 13.17
N ILE A 186 4.01 -6.54 12.25
CA ILE A 186 3.09 -5.43 12.47
C ILE A 186 1.66 -5.95 12.58
N ARG A 187 0.82 -5.20 13.29
CA ARG A 187 -0.62 -5.39 13.37
C ARG A 187 -1.32 -4.25 12.66
N VAL A 188 -2.30 -4.59 11.84
CA VAL A 188 -3.16 -3.66 11.12
C VAL A 188 -4.61 -3.89 11.57
N LYS A 189 -5.24 -2.85 12.13
CA LYS A 189 -6.57 -2.90 12.73
C LYS A 189 -7.63 -2.38 11.76
N ALA A 190 -8.71 -3.13 11.60
CA ALA A 190 -9.86 -2.72 10.80
C ALA A 190 -10.67 -1.64 11.50
N ASP A 191 -11.38 -0.84 10.71
CA ASP A 191 -12.44 0.03 11.23
C ASP A 191 -13.58 -0.79 11.87
N SER A 192 -14.32 -0.16 12.79
CA SER A 192 -15.47 -0.76 13.48
C SER A 192 -16.62 -1.20 12.56
N GLY A 193 -16.70 -0.71 11.33
CA GLY A 193 -17.66 -1.10 10.30
C GLY A 193 -17.11 -2.11 9.27
N PHE A 194 -15.85 -2.53 9.39
CA PHE A 194 -15.17 -3.36 8.39
C PHE A 194 -14.46 -4.56 9.02
N ALA A 195 -14.34 -5.66 8.28
CA ALA A 195 -13.60 -6.84 8.71
C ALA A 195 -12.72 -7.38 7.57
N PHE A 196 -11.45 -7.67 7.89
CA PHE A 196 -10.57 -8.41 7.00
C PHE A 196 -10.98 -9.88 6.90
N THR A 197 -10.85 -10.45 5.71
CA THR A 197 -11.11 -11.87 5.45
C THR A 197 -9.90 -12.75 5.70
N GLY A 198 -10.14 -13.91 6.31
CA GLY A 198 -9.15 -14.96 6.50
C GLY A 198 -9.00 -15.91 5.32
N GLN A 199 -9.80 -15.74 4.26
CA GLN A 199 -9.76 -16.62 3.09
C GLN A 199 -8.42 -16.50 2.36
N ALA A 200 -7.85 -17.65 2.01
CA ALA A 200 -6.60 -17.71 1.27
C ALA A 200 -6.69 -16.95 -0.06
N GLY A 201 -5.68 -16.12 -0.35
CA GLY A 201 -5.58 -15.36 -1.59
C GLY A 201 -6.45 -14.10 -1.67
N GLN A 202 -7.30 -13.83 -0.68
CA GLN A 202 -8.22 -12.68 -0.70
C GLN A 202 -7.71 -11.44 0.04
N LEU A 203 -6.62 -11.56 0.79
CA LEU A 203 -5.97 -10.47 1.48
C LEU A 203 -4.48 -10.44 1.15
N THR A 204 -4.01 -9.33 0.60
CA THR A 204 -2.59 -9.02 0.48
C THR A 204 -2.36 -7.57 0.91
N ALA A 205 -1.14 -7.27 1.32
CA ALA A 205 -0.78 -5.92 1.75
C ALA A 205 0.68 -5.62 1.44
N THR A 206 0.99 -4.35 1.24
CA THR A 206 2.35 -3.83 1.09
C THR A 206 2.56 -2.66 2.04
N LEU A 207 3.75 -2.56 2.61
CA LEU A 207 4.19 -1.39 3.38
C LEU A 207 5.45 -0.83 2.74
N GLY A 208 5.47 0.49 2.49
CA GLY A 208 6.62 1.14 1.86
C GLY A 208 6.99 0.56 0.49
N GLY A 209 5.99 0.09 -0.25
CA GLY A 209 6.15 -0.55 -1.56
C GLY A 209 6.66 -2.00 -1.52
N LYS A 210 6.80 -2.61 -0.33
CA LYS A 210 7.24 -4.00 -0.18
C LYS A 210 6.11 -4.89 0.35
N PRO A 211 5.98 -6.14 -0.13
CA PRO A 211 4.93 -7.04 0.33
C PRO A 211 5.11 -7.39 1.81
N LEU A 212 4.00 -7.42 2.54
CA LEU A 212 3.94 -8.07 3.83
C LEU A 212 3.88 -9.59 3.61
N THR A 213 4.67 -10.32 4.38
CA THR A 213 4.71 -11.79 4.35
C THR A 213 4.06 -12.35 5.62
N GLU A 214 3.79 -13.65 5.65
CA GLU A 214 3.21 -14.31 6.83
C GLU A 214 1.90 -13.65 7.33
N ILE A 215 1.08 -13.16 6.39
CA ILE A 215 -0.18 -12.49 6.73
C ILE A 215 -1.13 -13.49 7.40
N LYS A 216 -1.61 -13.12 8.60
CA LYS A 216 -2.57 -13.89 9.39
C LYS A 216 -3.67 -12.96 9.88
N VAL A 217 -4.92 -13.36 9.70
CA VAL A 217 -6.09 -12.59 10.18
C VAL A 217 -6.58 -13.21 11.47
N TYR A 218 -6.93 -12.37 12.43
CA TYR A 218 -7.40 -12.80 13.75
C TYR A 218 -8.80 -12.31 13.98
N LYS A 219 -9.59 -13.09 14.70
CA LYS A 219 -10.93 -12.71 15.11
C LYS A 219 -10.87 -11.62 16.17
N LYS A 220 -11.85 -10.72 16.12
CA LYS A 220 -12.02 -9.70 17.14
C LYS A 220 -12.44 -10.31 18.48
N THR A 221 -13.28 -11.33 18.45
CA THR A 221 -13.95 -11.85 19.66
C THR A 221 -12.99 -12.54 20.63
N ASP A 222 -12.04 -13.32 20.12
CA ASP A 222 -11.18 -14.19 20.93
C ASP A 222 -9.70 -14.14 20.53
N GLY A 223 -9.33 -13.38 19.49
CA GLY A 223 -7.95 -13.30 19.00
C GLY A 223 -7.45 -14.58 18.32
N THR A 224 -8.32 -15.56 18.03
CA THR A 224 -7.94 -16.78 17.29
C THR A 224 -7.82 -16.50 15.79
N LEU A 225 -7.13 -17.38 15.05
CA LEU A 225 -7.01 -17.22 13.60
C LEU A 225 -8.38 -17.31 12.91
N LEU A 226 -8.63 -16.37 12.02
CA LEU A 226 -9.71 -16.41 11.06
C LEU A 226 -9.15 -16.96 9.73
N THR A 227 -9.72 -18.07 9.24
CA THR A 227 -9.35 -18.70 7.96
C THR A 227 -10.50 -18.69 6.94
N THR A 228 -11.63 -18.10 7.31
CA THR A 228 -12.87 -18.06 6.54
C THR A 228 -13.29 -16.63 6.23
N ALA A 229 -14.43 -16.46 5.55
CA ALA A 229 -15.07 -15.15 5.46
C ALA A 229 -15.47 -14.67 6.87
N PRO A 230 -15.35 -13.36 7.17
CA PRO A 230 -15.78 -12.79 8.44
C PRO A 230 -17.31 -12.66 8.47
N SER A 231 -17.90 -12.75 9.67
CA SER A 231 -19.25 -12.26 9.95
C SER A 231 -19.19 -10.83 10.49
N ASN A 232 -20.33 -10.13 10.55
CA ASN A 232 -20.40 -8.76 11.07
C ASN A 232 -19.92 -8.63 12.53
N THR A 233 -19.95 -9.72 13.30
CA THR A 233 -19.39 -9.77 14.66
C THR A 233 -17.87 -9.57 14.69
N GLU A 234 -17.19 -9.81 13.56
CA GLU A 234 -15.76 -9.62 13.38
C GLU A 234 -15.40 -8.22 12.89
N ASN A 235 -16.36 -7.29 12.77
CA ASN A 235 -16.04 -5.92 12.38
C ASN A 235 -15.13 -5.25 13.42
N GLY A 236 -14.02 -4.66 12.98
CA GLY A 236 -12.92 -4.19 13.81
C GLY A 236 -11.91 -5.29 14.17
N ASN A 237 -11.84 -6.37 13.40
CA ASN A 237 -10.78 -7.37 13.54
C ASN A 237 -9.40 -6.82 13.10
N TRP A 238 -8.38 -7.66 13.15
CA TRP A 238 -7.04 -7.26 12.73
C TRP A 238 -6.33 -8.37 11.97
N PHE A 239 -5.32 -7.98 11.19
CA PHE A 239 -4.34 -8.92 10.67
C PHE A 239 -2.94 -8.56 11.14
N THR A 240 -2.06 -9.54 11.22
CA THR A 240 -0.62 -9.33 11.36
C THR A 240 0.07 -9.60 10.04
N GLY A 241 1.17 -8.91 9.77
CA GLY A 241 2.05 -9.18 8.63
C GLY A 241 3.50 -8.86 8.97
N LYS A 242 4.42 -9.59 8.37
CA LYS A 242 5.86 -9.39 8.54
C LYS A 242 6.39 -8.48 7.45
N THR A 243 7.01 -7.38 7.87
CA THR A 243 7.62 -6.37 7.00
C THR A 243 8.82 -6.94 6.24
N ALA A 244 8.99 -6.51 4.99
CA ALA A 244 10.14 -6.88 4.17
C ALA A 244 11.23 -5.79 4.18
N ALA A 245 12.44 -6.15 3.77
CA ALA A 245 13.56 -5.21 3.69
C ALA A 245 13.43 -4.23 2.51
N GLY A 246 14.04 -3.05 2.65
CA GLY A 246 14.13 -2.05 1.60
C GLY A 246 12.84 -1.24 1.38
N MET A 247 12.05 -1.04 2.44
CA MET A 247 10.88 -0.15 2.39
C MET A 247 11.31 1.30 2.12
N SER A 248 10.67 1.97 1.16
CA SER A 248 11.03 3.34 0.73
C SER A 248 10.08 4.42 1.27
N GLY A 249 9.40 4.15 2.39
CA GLY A 249 8.38 4.99 3.00
C GLY A 249 7.43 4.16 3.86
N ALA A 250 6.36 4.76 4.38
CA ALA A 250 5.43 4.08 5.28
C ALA A 250 3.99 3.97 4.75
N ASN A 251 3.78 4.20 3.45
CA ASN A 251 2.45 4.03 2.85
C ASN A 251 2.05 2.55 2.89
N LEU A 252 0.80 2.30 3.30
CA LEU A 252 0.22 0.97 3.37
C LEU A 252 -0.78 0.81 2.23
N ALA A 253 -0.60 -0.19 1.37
CA ALA A 253 -1.63 -0.58 0.42
C ALA A 253 -2.19 -1.94 0.82
N ILE A 254 -3.50 -2.05 0.92
CA ILE A 254 -4.20 -3.31 1.22
C ILE A 254 -5.06 -3.66 0.03
N THR A 255 -4.92 -4.89 -0.46
CA THR A 255 -5.84 -5.50 -1.42
C THR A 255 -6.71 -6.50 -0.69
N HIS A 256 -8.01 -6.24 -0.66
CA HIS A 256 -9.01 -7.09 -0.01
C HIS A 256 -10.11 -7.45 -1.00
N ASN A 257 -10.35 -8.75 -1.21
CA ASN A 257 -11.29 -9.27 -2.20
C ASN A 257 -11.12 -8.61 -3.59
N GLY A 258 -9.86 -8.42 -4.01
CA GLY A 258 -9.50 -7.79 -5.28
C GLY A 258 -9.56 -6.25 -5.31
N VAL A 259 -10.05 -5.59 -4.26
CA VAL A 259 -10.08 -4.12 -4.17
C VAL A 259 -8.87 -3.61 -3.40
N THR A 260 -8.08 -2.75 -4.04
CA THR A 260 -6.91 -2.12 -3.41
C THR A 260 -7.23 -0.72 -2.91
N LYS A 261 -6.83 -0.43 -1.66
CA LYS A 261 -6.81 0.92 -1.11
C LYS A 261 -5.45 1.23 -0.51
N THR A 262 -4.93 2.41 -0.84
CA THR A 262 -3.68 2.94 -0.30
C THR A 262 -3.98 3.97 0.77
N PHE A 263 -3.29 3.86 1.89
CA PHE A 263 -3.32 4.77 3.02
C PHE A 263 -1.98 5.49 3.10
N ALA A 264 -2.02 6.83 3.18
CA ALA A 264 -0.80 7.61 3.30
C ALA A 264 -0.24 7.46 4.71
N ALA A 265 1.09 7.53 4.85
CA ALA A 265 1.78 7.41 6.14
C ALA A 265 1.19 8.32 7.23
N ALA A 266 0.82 9.55 6.87
CA ALA A 266 0.22 10.53 7.78
C ALA A 266 -1.15 10.09 8.32
N ASP A 267 -1.97 9.45 7.49
CA ASP A 267 -3.32 9.00 7.85
C ASP A 267 -3.30 7.83 8.84
N ILE A 268 -2.21 7.05 8.83
CA ILE A 268 -2.04 5.87 9.69
C ILE A 268 -1.00 6.07 10.80
N GLY A 269 -0.42 7.26 10.91
CA GLY A 269 0.56 7.65 11.94
C GLY A 269 1.93 6.93 11.86
N THR A 270 2.18 6.18 10.79
CA THR A 270 3.38 5.35 10.68
C THR A 270 4.57 6.09 10.10
N SER A 271 5.77 5.72 10.55
CA SER A 271 7.03 6.15 9.94
C SER A 271 7.96 4.96 9.69
N VAL A 272 8.73 5.03 8.60
CA VAL A 272 9.78 4.06 8.31
C VAL A 272 11.12 4.75 8.47
N VAL A 273 11.99 4.16 9.30
CA VAL A 273 13.31 4.69 9.62
C VAL A 273 14.36 3.82 8.96
N ALA A 274 15.30 4.47 8.28
CA ALA A 274 16.46 3.81 7.73
C ALA A 274 17.28 3.16 8.87
N VAL A 275 17.70 1.92 8.66
CA VAL A 275 18.59 1.24 9.59
C VAL A 275 20.01 1.31 9.03
N PRO A 276 21.00 1.67 9.86
CA PRO A 276 22.40 1.62 9.45
C PRO A 276 22.82 0.21 9.00
N ALA A 277 23.45 0.09 7.84
CA ALA A 277 24.02 -1.14 7.32
C ALA A 277 25.50 -0.92 7.00
N VAL A 278 26.36 -1.85 7.42
CA VAL A 278 27.80 -1.88 7.11
C VAL A 278 27.99 -2.82 5.92
N THR A 279 28.60 -2.35 4.84
CA THR A 279 29.00 -3.17 3.69
C THR A 279 30.46 -3.59 3.78
N THR A 280 31.35 -2.70 4.22
CA THR A 280 32.78 -3.00 4.39
C THR A 280 33.35 -2.31 5.63
N MET A 281 34.48 -2.84 6.12
CA MET A 281 35.21 -2.33 7.28
C MET A 281 36.70 -2.37 6.97
N ASN A 282 37.42 -1.29 7.28
CA ASN A 282 38.86 -1.22 7.10
C ASN A 282 39.53 -0.33 8.19
N PRO A 283 40.60 -0.79 8.85
CA PRO A 283 41.11 -2.16 8.82
C PRO A 283 40.11 -3.14 9.44
N THR A 284 40.24 -4.45 9.14
CA THR A 284 39.47 -5.53 9.80
C THR A 284 40.17 -6.06 11.06
N SER A 285 41.27 -5.42 11.47
CA SER A 285 42.01 -5.78 12.67
C SER A 285 42.72 -4.59 13.30
N GLY A 286 43.09 -4.71 14.57
CA GLY A 286 43.77 -3.65 15.33
C GLY A 286 44.36 -4.15 16.64
N LYS A 287 45.13 -3.32 17.34
CA LYS A 287 45.65 -3.69 18.68
C LYS A 287 44.58 -3.46 19.74
N ILE A 288 44.47 -4.37 20.72
CA ILE A 288 43.54 -4.20 21.83
C ILE A 288 43.89 -2.92 22.59
N ASN A 289 42.87 -2.15 22.99
CA ASN A 289 43.04 -0.92 23.77
C ASN A 289 43.89 0.18 23.09
N ALA A 290 44.18 0.09 21.79
CA ALA A 290 45.12 0.98 21.09
C ALA A 290 44.48 2.14 20.31
N ALA A 291 43.17 2.35 20.42
CA ALA A 291 42.45 3.39 19.68
C ALA A 291 42.63 3.32 18.14
N THR A 292 42.70 2.11 17.57
CA THR A 292 42.81 1.92 16.11
C THR A 292 41.64 2.59 15.40
N THR A 293 41.95 3.47 14.43
CA THR A 293 40.96 4.11 13.57
C THR A 293 40.40 3.10 12.57
N VAL A 294 39.08 2.95 12.56
CA VAL A 294 38.32 2.07 11.67
C VAL A 294 37.37 2.89 10.82
N THR A 295 37.40 2.64 9.53
CA THR A 295 36.45 3.17 8.54
C THR A 295 35.44 2.09 8.20
N LEU A 296 34.16 2.36 8.46
CA LEU A 296 33.04 1.56 8.01
C LEU A 296 32.45 2.22 6.76
N THR A 297 32.19 1.44 5.72
CA THR A 297 31.42 1.88 4.54
C THR A 297 30.07 1.20 4.54
N GLY A 298 29.03 1.89 4.08
CA GLY A 298 27.69 1.34 4.01
C GLY A 298 26.61 2.41 3.87
N THR A 299 25.47 2.20 4.50
CA THR A 299 24.37 3.18 4.58
C THR A 299 24.11 3.46 6.05
N PHE A 300 24.44 4.64 6.54
CA PHE A 300 24.49 4.97 7.96
C PHE A 300 23.52 6.08 8.35
N THR A 301 22.43 6.25 7.61
CA THR A 301 21.40 7.24 7.94
C THR A 301 20.88 7.00 9.36
N GLY A 302 21.00 8.01 10.22
CA GLY A 302 20.61 7.91 11.63
C GLY A 302 21.60 7.19 12.55
N ALA A 303 22.80 6.82 12.08
CA ALA A 303 23.81 6.24 12.95
C ALA A 303 24.30 7.26 14.00
N THR A 304 24.30 6.88 15.27
CA THR A 304 24.71 7.73 16.40
C THR A 304 25.97 7.22 17.09
N GLY A 305 26.38 5.99 16.83
CA GLY A 305 27.56 5.39 17.44
C GLY A 305 27.93 4.04 16.84
N VAL A 306 29.07 3.52 17.26
CA VAL A 306 29.54 2.16 16.93
C VAL A 306 30.05 1.51 18.20
N THR A 307 29.74 0.24 18.42
CA THR A 307 30.27 -0.56 19.50
C THR A 307 31.13 -1.69 18.96
N PHE A 308 32.21 -1.99 19.67
CA PHE A 308 33.10 -3.12 19.45
C PHE A 308 33.00 -4.02 20.68
N CYS A 309 32.53 -5.25 20.50
CA CYS A 309 32.33 -6.19 21.61
C CYS A 309 31.41 -5.64 22.71
N GLY A 310 30.45 -4.79 22.34
CA GLY A 310 29.55 -4.12 23.30
C GLY A 310 30.14 -2.88 23.98
N VAL A 311 31.41 -2.54 23.74
CA VAL A 311 32.05 -1.33 24.26
C VAL A 311 32.00 -0.23 23.20
N ALA A 312 31.60 0.98 23.58
CA ALA A 312 31.48 2.11 22.65
C ALA A 312 32.84 2.54 22.09
N GLY A 313 32.92 2.69 20.76
CA GLY A 313 34.03 3.34 20.09
C GLY A 313 34.04 4.85 20.36
N THR A 314 35.20 5.47 20.15
CA THR A 314 35.41 6.92 20.36
C THR A 314 35.62 7.63 19.02
N ASN A 315 35.56 8.96 19.00
CA ASN A 315 35.77 9.78 17.80
C ASN A 315 34.89 9.36 16.61
N PHE A 316 33.62 9.08 16.89
CA PHE A 316 32.63 8.79 15.85
C PHE A 316 32.44 10.01 14.94
N VAL A 317 32.69 9.82 13.65
CA VAL A 317 32.46 10.82 12.59
C VAL A 317 31.67 10.15 11.48
N LEU A 318 30.44 10.60 11.27
CA LEU A 318 29.62 10.24 10.13
C LEU A 318 29.83 11.27 9.01
N ASN A 319 30.12 10.83 7.79
CA ASN A 319 30.26 11.74 6.66
C ASN A 319 28.89 12.37 6.27
N ALA A 320 28.93 13.52 5.58
CA ALA A 320 27.72 14.25 5.20
C ALA A 320 26.75 13.44 4.30
N ALA A 321 27.28 12.47 3.54
CA ALA A 321 26.49 11.58 2.69
C ALA A 321 25.91 10.36 3.44
N ALA A 322 26.22 10.19 4.73
CA ALA A 322 25.86 9.03 5.54
C ALA A 322 26.25 7.67 4.91
N THR A 323 27.39 7.60 4.24
CA THR A 323 27.93 6.39 3.59
C THR A 323 29.24 5.88 4.20
N SER A 324 29.86 6.68 5.08
CA SER A 324 31.11 6.33 5.75
C SER A 324 31.11 6.79 7.20
N ILE A 325 31.49 5.90 8.10
CA ILE A 325 31.78 6.21 9.51
C ILE A 325 33.26 6.01 9.75
N THR A 326 33.91 7.02 10.31
CA THR A 326 35.23 6.88 10.95
C THR A 326 35.02 6.79 12.45
N VAL A 327 35.55 5.76 13.10
CA VAL A 327 35.46 5.57 14.54
C VAL A 327 36.74 4.93 15.06
N LYS A 328 37.13 5.24 16.29
CA LYS A 328 38.25 4.58 16.96
C LYS A 328 37.75 3.47 17.87
N THR A 329 38.44 2.34 17.84
CA THR A 329 38.23 1.23 18.79
C THR A 329 38.39 1.73 20.23
N PRO A 330 37.70 1.10 21.21
CA PRO A 330 37.85 1.44 22.62
C PRO A 330 39.29 1.31 23.11
N THR A 331 39.70 2.19 24.02
CA THR A 331 41.02 2.13 24.71
C THR A 331 40.99 1.36 26.02
N THR A 332 39.80 1.06 26.55
CA THR A 332 39.58 0.34 27.81
C THR A 332 38.24 -0.41 27.74
N GLY A 333 38.02 -1.34 28.66
CA GLY A 333 36.72 -2.02 28.82
C GLY A 333 36.48 -3.23 27.92
N LEU A 334 37.39 -3.50 26.97
CA LEU A 334 37.46 -4.81 26.32
C LEU A 334 38.11 -5.78 27.32
N ALA A 335 37.34 -6.75 27.82
CA ALA A 335 37.84 -7.76 28.75
C ALA A 335 38.76 -8.74 28.02
N ASP A 336 39.91 -9.08 28.61
CA ASP A 336 40.66 -10.28 28.22
C ASP A 336 39.80 -11.53 28.50
N ASP A 337 40.06 -12.63 27.78
CA ASP A 337 39.34 -13.88 28.06
C ASP A 337 39.64 -14.41 29.49
N ALA A 338 38.82 -15.34 29.97
CA ALA A 338 38.84 -15.84 31.35
C ALA A 338 40.12 -16.61 31.74
N ALA A 339 41.12 -16.73 30.84
CA ALA A 339 42.36 -17.45 31.10
C ALA A 339 43.46 -16.59 31.74
N GLY A 340 43.29 -15.25 31.84
CA GLY A 340 44.18 -14.40 32.64
C GLY A 340 45.65 -14.38 32.19
N LEU A 341 45.94 -14.70 30.92
CA LEU A 341 47.26 -14.55 30.32
C LEU A 341 47.23 -13.29 29.45
N GLY A 342 47.89 -12.23 29.92
CA GLY A 342 48.00 -10.98 29.19
C GLY A 342 48.53 -11.17 27.76
N THR A 343 48.13 -10.23 26.90
CA THR A 343 48.66 -9.91 25.57
C THR A 343 48.34 -10.81 24.37
N GLY A 344 47.42 -11.77 24.42
CA GLY A 344 47.21 -12.58 23.21
C GLY A 344 45.89 -13.30 23.00
N VAL A 345 45.08 -12.73 22.11
CA VAL A 345 44.05 -13.40 21.27
C VAL A 345 42.73 -13.72 21.95
N PHE A 346 41.71 -12.90 21.63
CA PHE A 346 40.33 -13.35 21.61
C PHE A 346 40.22 -14.51 20.61
N SER A 347 39.92 -15.73 21.07
CA SER A 347 39.50 -16.84 20.19
C SER A 347 38.05 -16.67 19.67
N GLY A 348 37.55 -15.44 19.64
CA GLY A 348 36.18 -15.10 19.25
C GLY A 348 36.16 -13.74 18.57
N VAL A 349 35.67 -13.73 17.34
CA VAL A 349 35.33 -12.56 16.54
C VAL A 349 34.68 -11.46 17.38
N CYS A 350 35.29 -10.26 17.46
CA CYS A 350 34.65 -9.12 18.12
C CYS A 350 33.47 -8.61 17.28
N PRO A 351 32.21 -8.67 17.76
CA PRO A 351 31.08 -8.16 17.00
C PRO A 351 31.11 -6.63 16.98
N VAL A 352 31.05 -6.06 15.77
CA VAL A 352 30.91 -4.62 15.56
C VAL A 352 29.44 -4.31 15.28
N LYS A 353 28.85 -3.39 16.04
CA LYS A 353 27.44 -2.98 15.85
C LYS A 353 27.35 -1.47 15.69
N VAL A 354 26.61 -1.01 14.69
CA VAL A 354 26.27 0.41 14.52
C VAL A 354 24.98 0.69 15.28
N GLN A 355 24.99 1.73 16.10
CA GLN A 355 23.85 2.18 16.88
C GLN A 355 23.01 3.14 16.04
N GLY A 356 21.70 2.88 15.95
CA GLY A 356 20.74 3.78 15.32
C GLY A 356 19.97 4.60 16.36
N PRO A 357 19.03 5.46 15.92
CA PRO A 357 18.31 6.39 16.80
C PRO A 357 17.43 5.69 17.85
N ASN A 358 17.07 4.43 17.63
CA ASN A 358 16.14 3.65 18.46
C ASN A 358 16.80 2.43 19.14
N GLY A 359 18.13 2.44 19.29
CA GLY A 359 18.87 1.37 19.95
C GLY A 359 19.74 0.52 19.03
N THR A 360 20.42 -0.45 19.63
CA THR A 360 21.46 -1.27 18.98
C THR A 360 20.82 -2.29 18.03
N VAL A 361 20.97 -2.09 16.72
CA VAL A 361 20.54 -3.07 15.72
C VAL A 361 21.69 -4.04 15.42
N ASN A 362 21.42 -5.34 15.47
CA ASN A 362 22.36 -6.36 15.00
C ASN A 362 22.49 -6.24 13.47
N VAL A 363 23.65 -5.80 13.00
CA VAL A 363 23.97 -5.75 11.58
C VAL A 363 24.84 -6.97 11.25
N HIS A 364 24.19 -8.00 10.72
CA HIS A 364 24.74 -9.15 10.00
C HIS A 364 25.58 -10.19 10.79
N THR A 365 25.08 -11.43 10.83
CA THR A 365 25.90 -12.64 10.97
C THR A 365 25.87 -13.42 9.66
N PRO A 366 26.99 -14.01 9.16
CA PRO A 366 28.32 -14.02 9.76
C PRO A 366 29.43 -13.40 8.87
N LEU A 367 30.47 -12.86 9.54
CA LEU A 367 31.83 -12.52 9.07
C LEU A 367 31.92 -11.21 8.25
N THR A 368 32.55 -10.15 8.76
CA THR A 368 33.93 -10.14 9.24
C THR A 368 34.06 -9.75 10.69
N ALA A 369 34.75 -10.58 11.44
CA ALA A 369 35.32 -10.20 12.71
C ALA A 369 36.22 -8.98 12.57
N PHE A 370 36.13 -8.04 13.52
CA PHE A 370 37.31 -7.26 13.82
C PHE A 370 38.21 -8.13 14.71
N SER A 371 39.35 -8.57 14.18
CA SER A 371 40.31 -9.39 14.95
C SER A 371 41.32 -8.47 15.64
N PHE A 372 41.55 -8.67 16.94
CA PHE A 372 42.63 -7.97 17.61
C PHE A 372 43.93 -8.74 17.42
N LEU A 373 44.98 -8.08 16.93
CA LEU A 373 46.30 -8.68 16.77
C LEU A 373 47.08 -8.57 18.08
N ALA A 374 47.65 -9.69 18.52
CA ALA A 374 48.65 -9.76 19.58
C ALA A 374 50.02 -9.28 19.06
N GLU A 375 50.88 -8.78 19.95
CA GLU A 375 52.33 -8.77 19.72
C GLU A 375 52.93 -10.09 20.20
#